data_AF-A0A0K2TLY7-F1
#
_entry.id   AF-A0A0K2TLY7-F1
#
_cell.length_a   1.000
_cell.length_b   1.000
_cell.length_c   1.000
_cell.angle_alpha   90.00
_cell.angle_beta   90.00
_cell.angle_gamma   90.00
#
_symmetry.space_group_name_H-M   'P 1'
#
loop_
_entity.id
_entity.type
_entity.pdbx_description
1 polymer ?
#
loop_
_entity_poly.entity_id
_entity_poly.type
_entity_poly.pdbx_seq_one_letter_code
_entity_poly.pdbx_strand_id
1 'polypeptide(L)'
;SVFQEAFFWKDIGCSHSRAVRLYIESIKNKDCKMVGFPCVGGYNTFLLKGECFDTSKAFPLGLNTPRNANGELYLTTRIVAPFCGIQLKVNISVDIPYSF
;
A
#
# COMPACT_ATOMS: atom_id res chain seq x y z
N SER A 1 31.38 10.05 16.18
CA SER A 1 29.99 10.50 16.36
C SER A 1 29.08 9.48 15.68
N VAL A 2 28.06 9.00 16.40
CA VAL A 2 27.10 7.96 15.97
C VAL A 2 26.35 8.33 14.67
N PHE A 3 26.46 9.58 14.23
CA PHE A 3 25.80 10.13 13.05
C PHE A 3 26.44 9.74 11.70
N GLN A 4 27.70 9.31 11.66
CA GLN A 4 28.37 8.97 10.38
C GLN A 4 27.96 7.58 9.85
N GLU A 5 27.68 6.62 10.75
CA GLU A 5 27.29 5.26 10.37
C GLU A 5 25.85 5.18 9.82
N ALA A 6 25.00 6.18 10.14
CA ALA A 6 23.63 6.27 9.64
C ALA A 6 23.53 6.57 8.13
N PHE A 7 24.61 7.04 7.50
CA PHE A 7 24.61 7.41 6.08
C PHE A 7 24.89 6.23 5.15
N PHE A 8 25.62 5.20 5.60
CA PHE A 8 25.99 4.04 4.78
C PHE A 8 24.83 3.03 4.61
N TRP A 9 23.88 2.99 5.55
CA TRP A 9 22.66 2.17 5.48
C TRP A 9 21.54 2.78 4.61
N LYS A 10 21.77 3.96 4.03
CA LYS A 10 20.73 4.74 3.36
C LYS A 10 20.19 4.07 2.09
N ASP A 11 21.01 3.26 1.41
CA ASP A 11 20.63 2.64 0.13
C ASP A 11 20.36 1.14 0.19
N ILE A 12 21.09 0.35 1.00
CA ILE A 12 20.80 -1.09 1.20
C ILE A 12 19.65 -1.32 2.20
N GLY A 13 19.46 -0.39 3.15
CA GLY A 13 18.41 -0.46 4.16
C GLY A 13 17.13 0.30 3.81
N CYS A 14 17.01 0.91 2.63
CA CYS A 14 15.87 1.78 2.31
C CYS A 14 14.54 1.02 2.36
N SER A 15 14.45 -0.13 1.69
CA SER A 15 13.23 -0.97 1.70
C SER A 15 12.98 -1.64 3.05
N HIS A 16 14.04 -2.04 3.77
CA HIS A 16 13.91 -2.63 5.11
C HIS A 16 13.39 -1.59 6.12
N SER A 17 14.01 -0.41 6.17
CA SER A 17 13.59 0.71 7.02
C SER A 17 12.22 1.26 6.63
N ARG A 18 11.77 1.07 5.38
CA ARG A 18 10.43 1.45 4.93
C ARG A 18 9.34 0.76 5.75
N ALA A 19 9.50 -0.51 6.10
CA ALA A 19 8.51 -1.22 6.92
C ALA A 19 8.30 -0.54 8.28
N VAL A 20 9.39 -0.15 8.95
CA VAL A 20 9.33 0.58 10.23
C VAL A 20 8.64 1.94 10.05
N ARG A 21 8.97 2.67 8.98
CA ARG A 21 8.36 3.97 8.69
C ARG A 21 6.86 3.88 8.41
N LEU A 22 6.41 2.87 7.66
CA LEU A 22 4.99 2.60 7.41
C LEU A 22 4.26 2.23 8.71
N TYR A 23 4.88 1.43 9.57
CA TYR A 23 4.31 1.09 10.87
C TYR A 23 4.18 2.33 11.77
N ILE A 24 5.21 3.18 11.85
CA ILE A 24 5.15 4.46 12.58
C ILE A 24 4.03 5.35 12.04
N GLU A 25 3.87 5.43 10.73
CA GLU A 25 2.78 6.22 10.14
C GLU A 25 1.40 5.65 10.48
N SER A 26 1.23 4.33 10.52
CA SER A 26 -0.04 3.70 10.94
C SER A 26 -0.47 4.06 12.36
N ILE A 27 0.48 4.46 13.21
CA ILE A 27 0.22 4.94 14.57
C ILE A 27 -0.14 6.43 14.57
N LYS A 28 0.59 7.24 13.78
CA LYS A 28 0.44 8.70 13.76
C LYS A 28 -0.78 9.18 12.99
N ASN A 29 -1.07 8.54 11.86
CA ASN A 29 -2.12 8.95 10.94
C ASN A 29 -3.44 8.23 11.29
N LYS A 30 -4.37 8.95 11.92
CA LYS A 30 -5.66 8.39 12.33
C LYS A 30 -6.70 8.37 11.21
N ASP A 31 -6.54 9.24 10.22
CA ASP A 31 -7.53 9.46 9.16
C ASP A 31 -7.30 8.53 7.96
N CYS A 32 -6.06 8.10 7.74
CA CYS A 32 -5.67 7.31 6.57
C CYS A 32 -5.03 5.98 7.00
N LYS A 33 -5.70 4.86 6.69
CA LYS A 33 -5.40 3.54 7.27
C LYS A 33 -4.54 2.60 6.42
N MET A 34 -4.01 3.05 5.27
CA MET A 34 -3.17 2.24 4.35
C MET A 34 -3.73 0.82 4.14
N VAL A 35 -4.88 0.72 3.48
CA VAL A 35 -5.65 -0.52 3.37
C VAL A 35 -5.04 -1.48 2.36
N GLY A 36 -4.80 -2.73 2.77
CA GLY A 36 -4.39 -3.83 1.91
C GLY A 36 -5.54 -4.76 1.55
N PHE A 37 -5.46 -5.31 0.34
CA PHE A 37 -6.50 -6.15 -0.25
C PHE A 37 -5.95 -7.54 -0.62
N PRO A 38 -6.73 -8.61 -0.41
CA PRO A 38 -6.33 -9.94 -0.82
C PRO A 38 -6.41 -10.06 -2.34
N CYS A 39 -5.42 -10.71 -2.94
CA CYS A 39 -5.40 -10.91 -4.39
C CYS A 39 -4.85 -12.28 -4.75
N VAL A 40 -5.73 -13.18 -5.19
CA VAL A 40 -5.38 -14.58 -5.55
C VAL A 40 -4.37 -14.61 -6.71
N GLY A 41 -4.48 -13.68 -7.66
CA GLY A 41 -3.54 -13.54 -8.77
C GLY A 41 -2.22 -12.82 -8.42
N GLY A 42 -1.97 -12.56 -7.12
CA GLY A 42 -0.77 -11.92 -6.61
C GLY A 42 -0.59 -10.44 -6.99
N TYR A 43 0.62 -9.93 -6.75
CA TYR A 43 0.97 -8.52 -6.92
C TYR A 43 0.70 -7.98 -8.34
N ASN A 44 1.03 -8.75 -9.38
CA ASN A 44 0.84 -8.30 -10.76
C ASN A 44 -0.64 -8.13 -11.12
N THR A 45 -1.52 -8.98 -10.58
CA THR A 45 -2.97 -8.85 -10.78
C THR A 45 -3.51 -7.63 -10.05
N PHE A 46 -3.03 -7.38 -8.83
CA PHE A 46 -3.38 -6.17 -8.08
C PHE A 46 -2.92 -4.89 -8.80
N LEU A 47 -1.63 -4.78 -9.14
CA LEU A 47 -1.05 -3.53 -9.65
C LEU A 47 -1.33 -3.30 -11.14
N LEU A 48 -1.08 -4.29 -12.00
CA LEU A 48 -1.11 -4.10 -13.45
C LEU A 48 -2.52 -4.20 -14.02
N LYS A 49 -3.38 -5.03 -13.42
CA LYS A 49 -4.78 -5.18 -13.87
C LYS A 49 -5.76 -4.29 -13.11
N GLY A 50 -5.35 -3.69 -11.99
CA GLY A 50 -6.25 -2.90 -11.14
C GLY A 50 -7.40 -3.72 -10.56
N GLU A 51 -7.14 -5.01 -10.30
CA GLU A 51 -8.11 -5.94 -9.72
C GLU A 51 -7.97 -6.01 -8.19
N CYS A 52 -8.78 -6.85 -7.55
CA CYS A 52 -8.65 -7.17 -6.12
C CYS A 52 -8.96 -6.00 -5.17
N PHE A 53 -10.08 -5.30 -5.37
CA PHE A 53 -10.58 -4.22 -4.49
C PHE A 53 -11.79 -4.64 -3.63
N ASP A 54 -11.82 -5.91 -3.17
CA ASP A 54 -12.87 -6.39 -2.28
C ASP A 54 -12.68 -5.82 -0.86
N THR A 55 -13.54 -4.88 -0.48
CA THR A 55 -13.47 -4.19 0.82
C THR A 55 -13.89 -5.08 1.99
N SER A 56 -14.60 -6.18 1.75
CA SER A 56 -15.07 -7.08 2.82
C SER A 56 -13.94 -7.88 3.48
N LYS A 57 -12.82 -8.02 2.78
CA LYS A 57 -11.62 -8.75 3.24
C LYS A 57 -10.38 -7.85 3.26
N ALA A 58 -10.59 -6.54 3.23
CA ALA A 58 -9.51 -5.57 3.25
C ALA A 58 -9.14 -5.21 4.69
N PHE A 59 -7.86 -5.07 4.97
CA PHE A 59 -7.36 -4.80 6.31
C PHE A 59 -6.38 -3.64 6.32
N PRO A 60 -6.36 -2.81 7.37
CA PRO A 60 -5.38 -1.73 7.49
C PRO A 60 -3.98 -2.33 7.73
N LEU A 61 -2.94 -1.64 7.26
CA LEU A 61 -1.57 -1.96 7.61
C LEU A 61 -1.21 -1.41 8.99
N GLY A 62 -0.47 -2.19 9.79
CA GLY A 62 0.18 -1.72 11.03
C GLY A 62 -0.68 -1.85 12.28
N LEU A 63 -0.64 -0.85 13.17
CA LEU A 63 -1.16 -0.97 14.55
C LEU A 63 -2.62 -1.45 14.62
N ASN A 64 -3.47 -0.99 13.72
CA ASN A 64 -4.91 -1.27 13.73
C ASN A 64 -5.31 -2.54 12.96
N THR A 65 -4.34 -3.38 12.57
CA THR A 65 -4.61 -4.66 11.90
C THR A 65 -5.35 -5.59 12.87
N PRO A 66 -6.57 -6.06 12.55
CA PRO A 66 -7.31 -6.94 13.46
C PRO A 66 -6.71 -8.35 13.45
N ARG A 67 -6.94 -9.11 14.54
CA ARG A 67 -6.35 -10.45 14.72
C ARG A 67 -6.80 -11.49 13.69
N ASN A 68 -7.93 -11.27 13.03
CA ASN A 68 -8.45 -12.14 11.97
C ASN A 68 -7.91 -11.79 10.58
N ALA A 69 -7.08 -10.75 10.44
CA ALA A 69 -6.40 -10.46 9.19
C ALA A 69 -5.39 -11.58 8.91
N ASN A 70 -5.53 -12.24 7.76
CA ASN A 70 -4.69 -13.35 7.36
C ASN A 70 -4.42 -13.33 5.85
N GLY A 71 -3.42 -14.12 5.44
CA GLY A 71 -3.02 -14.23 4.04
C GLY A 71 -2.21 -13.06 3.53
N GLU A 72 -1.94 -13.08 2.22
CA GLU A 72 -1.21 -12.03 1.53
C GLU A 72 -2.15 -10.90 1.11
N LEU A 73 -1.83 -9.69 1.55
CA LEU A 73 -2.54 -8.47 1.21
C LEU A 73 -1.61 -7.52 0.44
N TYR A 74 -2.16 -6.86 -0.55
CA TYR A 74 -1.45 -5.95 -1.43
C TYR A 74 -2.01 -4.53 -1.30
N LEU A 75 -1.11 -3.55 -1.25
CA LEU A 75 -1.45 -2.13 -1.25
C LEU A 75 -0.33 -1.32 -1.90
N THR A 76 -0.66 -0.12 -2.30
CA THR A 76 0.28 0.91 -2.74
C THR A 76 0.39 2.02 -1.71
N THR A 77 1.55 2.66 -1.67
CA THR A 77 1.86 3.79 -0.79
C THR A 77 2.57 4.86 -1.60
N ARG A 78 2.55 6.11 -1.14
CA ARG A 78 3.36 7.18 -1.71
C ARG A 78 4.84 6.87 -1.50
N ILE A 79 5.69 7.31 -2.41
CA ILE A 79 7.13 7.03 -2.34
C ILE A 79 7.81 7.72 -1.14
N VAL A 80 7.28 8.87 -0.70
CA VAL A 80 7.78 9.70 0.40
C VAL A 80 6.70 9.96 1.45
N ALA A 81 7.12 10.33 2.66
CA ALA A 81 6.20 10.68 3.75
C ALA A 81 5.40 11.97 3.44
N PRO A 82 4.11 12.06 3.83
CA PRO A 82 3.30 10.98 4.39
C PRO A 82 3.07 9.88 3.34
N PHE A 83 3.36 8.63 3.71
CA PHE A 83 3.30 7.47 2.83
C PHE A 83 1.86 7.05 2.53
N CYS A 84 0.91 7.43 3.37
CA CYS A 84 -0.48 7.08 3.18
C CYS A 84 -1.07 7.74 1.92
N GLY A 85 -1.88 6.97 1.20
CA GLY A 85 -2.66 7.41 0.05
C GLY A 85 -3.99 6.67 0.01
N ILE A 86 -5.01 7.33 -0.54
CA ILE A 86 -6.31 6.70 -0.81
C ILE A 86 -6.17 5.95 -2.13
N GLN A 87 -6.50 4.66 -2.13
CA GLN A 87 -6.51 3.82 -3.31
C GLN A 87 -7.92 3.76 -3.87
N LEU A 88 -8.08 4.08 -5.16
CA LEU A 88 -9.37 4.14 -5.84
C LEU A 88 -9.35 3.25 -7.08
N LYS A 89 -10.40 2.45 -7.27
CA LYS A 89 -10.66 1.74 -8.53
C LYS A 89 -11.63 2.58 -9.36
N VAL A 90 -11.23 2.89 -10.60
CA VAL A 90 -12.07 3.63 -11.56
C VAL A 90 -12.39 2.70 -12.72
N ASN A 91 -13.67 2.51 -13.01
CA ASN A 91 -14.13 1.82 -14.21
C ASN A 91 -14.56 2.88 -15.23
N ILE A 92 -13.92 2.89 -16.39
CA ILE A 92 -14.21 3.85 -17.46
C ILE A 92 -14.88 3.09 -18.60
N SER A 93 -16.13 3.44 -18.91
CA SER A 93 -16.81 3.01 -20.13
C SER A 93 -16.68 4.12 -21.17
N VAL A 94 -16.11 3.79 -22.33
CA VAL A 94 -15.98 4.72 -23.45
C VAL A 94 -17.05 4.38 -24.47
N ASP A 95 -18.04 5.26 -24.61
CA ASP A 95 -18.99 5.19 -25.71
C ASP A 95 -18.36 5.91 -26.90
N ILE A 96 -17.98 5.16 -27.93
CA ILE A 96 -17.43 5.73 -29.17
C ILE A 96 -18.61 5.95 -30.13
N PRO A 97 -19.05 7.20 -30.35
CA PRO A 97 -20.26 7.47 -31.14
C PRO A 97 -20.11 7.19 -32.64
N TYR A 98 -18.91 6.90 -33.14
CA TYR A 98 -18.66 6.61 -34.54
C TYR A 98 -17.60 5.52 -34.70
N SER A 99 -18.02 4.34 -35.17
CA SER A 99 -17.13 3.32 -35.75
C SER A 99 -17.16 3.53 -37.27
N PHE A 100 -15.99 3.71 -37.88
CA PHE A 100 -15.84 3.73 -39.36
C PHE A 100 -15.87 2.31 -39.92
#